data_AF-M2VJ67-F1
#
_entry.id   AF-M2VJ67-F1
#
_cell.length_a   1.000
_cell.length_b   1.000
_cell.length_c   1.000
_cell.angle_alpha   90.00
_cell.angle_beta   90.00
_cell.angle_gamma   90.00
#
_symmetry.space_group_name_H-M   'P 1'
#
loop_
_entity.id
_entity.type
_entity.pdbx_description
1 polymer ?
#
loop_
_entity_poly.entity_id
_entity_poly.type
_entity_poly.pdbx_seq_one_letter_code
_entity_poly.pdbx_strand_id
1 'polypeptide(L)'
;MSDQDIEQRIARDIARWQRGVQEKGEPLVVDEGWLQTPPGLRLPFSVLKSAGVPPREVELLAQRAALRERLDVCSDAQQRARLERELSELEQHIAFRLEALQRLGRG
;
A
#
# COMPACT_ATOMS: atom_id res chain seq x y z
N MET A 1 39.02 -4.84 27.56
CA MET A 1 37.56 -5.03 27.56
C MET A 1 37.32 -6.35 28.24
N SER A 2 36.63 -6.35 29.38
CA SER A 2 36.28 -7.58 30.10
C SER A 2 35.00 -8.18 29.54
N ASP A 3 34.76 -9.47 29.77
CA ASP A 3 33.51 -10.14 29.38
C ASP A 3 32.28 -9.45 29.98
N GLN A 4 32.41 -8.89 31.19
CA GLN A 4 31.36 -8.12 31.86
C GLN A 4 30.98 -6.85 31.09
N ASP A 5 31.94 -6.20 30.42
CA ASP A 5 31.68 -5.00 29.61
C ASP A 5 30.87 -5.36 28.35
N ILE A 6 31.10 -6.56 27.79
CA ILE A 6 30.39 -7.07 26.62
C ILE A 6 28.95 -7.40 26.98
N GLU A 7 28.72 -8.12 28.08
CA GLU A 7 27.39 -8.47 28.57
C GLU A 7 26.53 -7.23 28.85
N GLN A 8 27.10 -6.23 29.53
CA GLN A 8 26.40 -4.98 29.83
C GLN A 8 26.02 -4.21 28.55
N ARG A 9 26.87 -4.23 27.53
CA ARG A 9 26.57 -3.59 26.24
C ARG A 9 25.43 -4.31 25.53
N ILE A 10 25.47 -5.63 25.43
CA ILE A 10 24.40 -6.43 24.82
C ILE A 10 23.07 -6.20 25.55
N ALA A 11 23.06 -6.24 26.88
CA ALA A 11 21.85 -6.01 27.67
C ALA A 11 21.26 -4.60 27.44
N ARG A 12 22.13 -3.58 27.36
CA ARG A 12 21.72 -2.19 27.09
C ARG A 12 21.10 -2.04 25.70
N ASP A 13 21.70 -2.67 24.69
CA ASP A 13 21.23 -2.60 23.31
C ASP A 13 19.91 -3.36 23.12
N ILE A 14 19.75 -4.52 23.75
CA ILE A 14 18.48 -5.26 23.80
C ILE A 14 17.39 -4.42 24.46
N ALA A 15 17.67 -3.83 25.63
CA ALA A 15 16.69 -2.99 26.34
C ALA A 15 16.31 -1.74 25.52
N ARG A 16 17.26 -1.18 24.77
CA ARG A 16 17.00 -0.06 23.85
C ARG A 16 16.12 -0.50 22.69
N TRP A 17 16.44 -1.62 22.03
CA TRP A 17 15.69 -2.14 20.90
C TRP A 17 14.26 -2.55 21.30
N GLN A 18 14.10 -3.22 22.44
CA GLN A 18 12.79 -3.64 22.97
C GLN A 18 11.83 -2.48 23.22
N ARG A 19 12.30 -1.24 23.40
CA ARG A 19 11.41 -0.08 23.53
C ARG A 19 10.81 0.38 22.20
N GLY A 20 11.40 -0.02 21.07
CA GLY A 20 10.98 0.37 19.72
C GLY A 20 10.12 -0.65 18.99
N VAL A 21 9.96 -1.86 19.54
CA VAL A 21 9.17 -2.94 18.91
C VAL A 21 7.85 -3.17 19.66
N GLN A 22 6.76 -3.27 18.90
CA GLN A 22 5.41 -3.49 19.43
C GLN A 22 5.20 -4.96 19.82
N GLU A 23 5.64 -5.90 18.98
CA GLU A 23 5.40 -7.34 19.15
C GLU A 23 6.69 -8.05 19.60
N LYS A 24 6.91 -8.11 20.92
CA LYS A 24 8.16 -8.62 21.53
C LYS A 24 8.19 -10.15 21.55
N GLY A 25 8.58 -10.75 20.44
CA GLY A 25 8.72 -12.21 20.35
C GLY A 25 7.39 -12.95 20.22
N GLU A 26 6.32 -12.21 19.90
CA GLU A 26 5.06 -12.83 19.48
C GLU A 26 5.24 -13.49 18.11
N PRO A 27 4.53 -14.59 17.82
CA PRO A 27 4.52 -15.18 16.50
C PRO A 27 4.09 -14.15 15.45
N LEU A 28 4.80 -14.11 14.33
CA LEU A 28 4.46 -13.23 13.22
C LEU A 28 3.02 -13.51 12.75
N VAL A 29 2.15 -12.50 12.86
CA VAL A 29 0.79 -12.59 12.35
C VAL A 29 0.84 -12.41 10.83
N VAL A 30 0.58 -13.50 10.10
CA VAL A 30 0.48 -13.45 8.64
C VAL A 30 -0.91 -12.96 8.27
N ASP A 31 -0.98 -11.72 7.79
CA ASP A 31 -2.21 -11.10 7.29
C ASP A 31 -2.77 -11.85 6.07
N GLU A 32 -4.09 -12.03 6.01
CA GLU A 32 -4.78 -12.56 4.83
C GLU A 32 -4.44 -11.75 3.58
N GLY A 33 -4.32 -10.43 3.70
CA GLY A 33 -3.88 -9.55 2.61
C GLY A 33 -2.50 -9.92 2.06
N TRP A 34 -1.57 -10.35 2.93
CA TRP A 34 -0.24 -10.81 2.51
C TRP A 34 -0.29 -12.14 1.75
N LEU A 35 -1.14 -13.07 2.19
CA LEU A 35 -1.33 -14.36 1.53
C LEU A 35 -1.91 -14.21 0.12
N GLN A 36 -2.86 -13.28 -0.05
CA GLN A 36 -3.47 -12.98 -1.34
C GLN A 36 -2.60 -12.11 -2.25
N THR A 37 -1.54 -11.49 -1.70
CA THR A 37 -0.62 -10.68 -2.48
C THR A 37 0.36 -11.57 -3.25
N PRO A 38 0.48 -11.41 -4.59
CA PRO A 38 1.46 -12.11 -5.41
C PRO A 38 2.90 -11.90 -4.89
N PRO A 39 3.80 -12.89 -5.00
CA PRO A 39 5.14 -12.81 -4.43
C PRO A 39 5.91 -11.53 -4.76
N GLY A 40 5.93 -11.11 -6.03
CA GLY A 40 6.60 -9.88 -6.48
C GLY A 40 6.01 -8.57 -5.93
N LEU A 41 4.80 -8.61 -5.35
CA LEU A 41 4.13 -7.45 -4.76
C LEU A 41 4.15 -7.42 -3.23
N ARG A 42 4.53 -8.52 -2.58
CA ARG A 42 4.48 -8.64 -1.10
C ARG A 42 5.34 -7.59 -0.41
N LEU A 43 6.61 -7.48 -0.81
CA LEU A 43 7.53 -6.52 -0.23
C LEU A 43 7.08 -5.06 -0.45
N PRO A 44 6.83 -4.58 -1.70
CA PRO A 44 6.43 -3.19 -1.90
C PRO A 44 5.12 -2.84 -1.18
N PHE A 45 4.13 -3.74 -1.15
CA PHE A 45 2.88 -3.47 -0.43
C PHE A 45 3.05 -3.53 1.09
N SER A 46 3.92 -4.38 1.63
CA SER A 46 4.25 -4.35 3.05
C SER A 46 4.95 -3.06 3.48
N VAL A 47 5.81 -2.49 2.63
CA VAL A 47 6.44 -1.19 2.94
C VAL A 47 5.38 -0.10 3.05
N LEU A 48 4.45 -0.05 2.11
CA LEU A 48 3.34 0.90 2.13
C LEU A 48 2.44 0.70 3.35
N LYS A 49 2.06 -0.54 3.65
CA LYS A 49 1.25 -0.89 4.83
C LYS A 49 1.94 -0.46 6.13
N SER A 50 3.23 -0.74 6.29
CA SER A 50 3.99 -0.35 7.48
C SER A 50 4.10 1.17 7.63
N ALA A 51 4.04 1.92 6.53
CA ALA A 51 3.99 3.39 6.54
C ALA A 51 2.57 3.96 6.75
N GLY A 52 1.53 3.11 6.83
CA GLY A 52 0.13 3.54 6.88
C GLY A 52 -0.34 4.20 5.58
N VAL A 53 0.36 3.98 4.47
CA VAL A 53 0.06 4.59 3.17
C VAL A 53 -0.66 3.57 2.28
N PRO A 54 -1.83 3.88 1.71
CA PRO A 54 -2.49 2.97 0.79
C PRO A 54 -1.75 2.91 -0.57
N PRO A 55 -1.84 1.79 -1.31
CA PRO A 55 -1.38 1.73 -2.69
C PRO A 55 -2.07 2.77 -3.57
N ARG A 56 -1.35 3.30 -4.55
CA ARG A 56 -1.84 4.33 -5.48
C ARG A 56 -3.13 3.91 -6.19
N GLU A 57 -3.28 2.62 -6.46
CA GLU A 57 -4.42 2.05 -7.14
C GLU A 57 -5.73 2.26 -6.37
N VAL A 58 -5.67 2.27 -5.03
CA VAL A 58 -6.84 2.55 -4.18
C VAL A 58 -7.34 3.97 -4.41
N GLU A 59 -6.42 4.95 -4.47
CA GLU A 59 -6.76 6.35 -4.72
C GLU A 59 -7.35 6.54 -6.13
N LEU A 60 -6.78 5.88 -7.15
CA LEU A 60 -7.28 5.96 -8.52
C LEU A 60 -8.69 5.38 -8.65
N LEU A 61 -8.97 4.26 -7.99
CA LEU A 61 -10.29 3.64 -7.97
C LEU A 61 -11.32 4.52 -7.24
N ALA A 62 -10.92 5.19 -6.15
CA ALA A 62 -11.77 6.16 -5.46
C ALA A 62 -12.09 7.37 -6.34
N GLN A 63 -11.09 7.91 -7.06
CA GLN A 63 -11.30 9.00 -8.02
C GLN A 63 -12.26 8.60 -9.14
N ARG A 64 -12.14 7.37 -9.65
CA ARG A 64 -13.04 6.82 -10.67
C ARG A 64 -14.48 6.73 -10.15
N ALA A 65 -14.67 6.27 -8.91
CA ALA A 65 -15.99 6.23 -8.29
C ALA A 65 -16.61 7.64 -8.16
N ALA A 66 -15.84 8.61 -7.67
CA ALA A 66 -16.29 9.99 -7.55
C ALA A 66 -16.65 10.63 -8.90
N LEU A 67 -15.89 10.33 -9.97
CA LEU A 67 -16.23 10.81 -11.33
C LEU A 67 -17.55 10.21 -11.84
N ARG A 68 -17.79 8.92 -11.57
CA ARG A 68 -19.04 8.25 -11.95
C ARG A 68 -20.24 8.83 -11.20
N GLU A 69 -20.11 9.05 -9.90
CA GLU A 69 -21.15 9.71 -9.10
C GLU A 69 -21.46 11.13 -9.62
N ARG A 70 -20.43 11.89 -9.98
CA ARG A 70 -20.61 13.23 -10.58
C ARG A 70 -21.34 13.16 -11.93
N LEU A 71 -21.06 12.14 -12.74
CA LEU A 71 -21.74 11.93 -14.04
C LEU A 71 -23.22 11.57 -13.87
N ASP A 72 -23.55 10.79 -12.85
CA ASP A 72 -24.93 10.35 -12.59
C ASP A 72 -25.84 11.52 -12.20
N VAL A 73 -25.29 12.53 -11.52
CA VAL A 73 -26.04 13.75 -11.12
C VAL A 73 -25.85 14.93 -12.07
N CYS A 74 -25.08 14.79 -13.15
CA CYS A 74 -24.77 15.89 -14.07
C CYS A 74 -25.88 16.10 -15.11
N SER A 75 -26.51 17.29 -15.08
CA SER A 75 -27.55 17.71 -16.02
C SER A 75 -27.05 18.59 -17.18
N ASP A 76 -25.85 19.14 -17.08
CA ASP A 76 -25.26 19.99 -18.11
C ASP A 76 -24.50 19.14 -19.15
N ALA A 77 -24.90 19.22 -20.42
CA ALA A 77 -24.34 18.41 -21.49
C ALA A 77 -22.84 18.69 -21.76
N GLN A 78 -22.39 19.95 -21.61
CA GLN A 78 -21.00 20.31 -21.81
C GLN A 78 -20.14 19.82 -20.65
N GLN A 79 -20.63 19.96 -19.42
CA GLN A 79 -19.96 19.46 -18.23
C GLN A 79 -19.91 17.93 -18.22
N ARG A 80 -20.98 17.28 -18.66
CA ARG A 80 -21.04 15.82 -18.82
C ARG A 80 -19.96 15.33 -19.79
N ALA A 81 -19.85 15.93 -20.98
CA ALA A 81 -18.83 15.56 -21.96
C ALA A 81 -17.39 15.71 -21.41
N ARG A 82 -17.15 16.73 -20.58
CA ARG A 82 -15.84 16.90 -19.90
C ARG A 82 -15.58 15.79 -18.89
N LEU A 83 -16.56 15.47 -18.05
CA LEU A 83 -16.47 14.41 -17.05
C LEU A 83 -16.31 13.02 -17.69
N GLU A 84 -16.99 12.75 -18.80
CA GLU A 84 -16.85 11.49 -19.55
C GLU A 84 -15.43 11.34 -20.12
N ARG A 85 -14.85 12.44 -20.61
CA ARG A 85 -13.45 12.46 -21.05
C ARG A 85 -12.48 12.20 -19.90
N GLU A 86 -12.63 12.91 -18.78
CA GLU A 86 -11.79 12.72 -17.59
C GLU A 86 -11.88 11.27 -17.08
N LEU A 87 -13.08 10.70 -17.05
CA LEU A 87 -13.30 9.32 -16.64
C LEU A 87 -12.61 8.34 -17.60
N SER A 88 -12.73 8.54 -18.91
CA SER A 88 -12.09 7.69 -19.92
C SER A 88 -10.56 7.72 -19.80
N GLU A 89 -9.96 8.90 -19.62
CA GLU A 89 -8.52 9.06 -19.42
C GLU A 89 -8.05 8.35 -18.14
N LEU A 90 -8.80 8.50 -17.03
CA LEU A 90 -8.51 7.83 -15.77
C LEU A 90 -8.62 6.29 -15.87
N GLU A 91 -9.65 5.78 -16.55
CA GLU A 91 -9.85 4.34 -16.73
C GLU A 91 -8.72 3.71 -17.56
N GLN A 92 -8.24 4.39 -18.59
CA GLN A 92 -7.07 3.96 -19.36
C GLN A 92 -5.81 3.93 -18.49
N HIS A 93 -5.62 4.95 -17.65
CA HIS A 93 -4.49 4.99 -16.72
C HIS A 93 -4.54 3.84 -15.71
N ILE A 94 -5.71 3.55 -15.15
CA ILE A 94 -5.92 2.42 -14.23
C ILE A 94 -5.61 1.09 -14.93
N ALA A 95 -6.11 0.88 -16.15
CA ALA A 95 -5.87 -0.35 -16.90
C ALA A 95 -4.36 -0.61 -17.09
N PHE A 96 -3.61 0.41 -17.53
CA PHE A 96 -2.16 0.30 -17.71
C PHE A 96 -1.42 0.02 -16.39
N ARG A 97 -1.82 0.68 -15.31
CA ARG A 97 -1.25 0.47 -13.96
C ARG A 97 -1.48 -0.96 -13.47
N LEU A 98 -2.70 -1.47 -13.59
CA LEU A 98 -3.03 -2.83 -13.15
C LEU A 98 -2.30 -3.88 -13.98
N GLU A 99 -2.12 -3.66 -15.28
CA GLU A 99 -1.31 -4.54 -16.13
C GLU A 99 0.16 -4.56 -15.68
N ALA A 100 0.74 -3.40 -15.36
CA ALA A 100 2.10 -3.32 -14.84
C ALA A 100 2.25 -4.07 -13.50
N LEU A 101 1.27 -3.95 -12.60
CA LEU A 101 1.25 -4.70 -11.34
C LEU A 101 1.11 -6.21 -11.56
N GLN A 102 0.28 -6.64 -12.51
CA GLN A 102 0.16 -8.06 -12.85
C GLN A 102 1.48 -8.63 -13.38
N ARG A 103 2.22 -7.88 -14.21
CA ARG A 103 3.54 -8.28 -14.69
C ARG A 103 4.55 -8.37 -13.53
N LEU A 104 4.55 -7.38 -12.65
CA LEU A 104 5.45 -7.36 -11.49
C LEU A 104 5.15 -8.50 -10.51
N GLY A 105 3.87 -8.82 -10.28
CA GLY A 105 3.47 -9.89 -9.38
C GLY A 105 3.81 -11.31 -9.84
N ARG A 106 4.10 -11.50 -11.14
CA ARG A 106 4.57 -12.78 -11.70
C ARG A 106 6.09 -12.96 -11.63
N GLY A 107 6.83 -11.86 -11.44
CA GLY A 107 8.30 -11.85 -11.35
C GLY A 107 8.82 -12.20 -9.97
#